data_AF-A0A1B1AIM8-F1
#
_entry.id   AF-A0A1B1AIM8-F1
#
_cell.length_a   1.000
_cell.length_b   1.000
_cell.length_c   1.000
_cell.angle_alpha   90.00
_cell.angle_beta   90.00
_cell.angle_gamma   90.00
#
_symmetry.space_group_name_H-M   'P 1'
#
loop_
_entity.id
_entity.type
_entity.pdbx_description
1 polymer ?
#
loop_
_entity_poly.entity_id
_entity_poly.type
_entity_poly.pdbx_seq_one_letter_code
_entity_poly.pdbx_strand_id
1 'polypeptide(L)'
;MVDGGLTAGLGVWATHFVAMTAYDVGLPLGFALLPLLGSLAISFAAQTTASWLSHRASTLRSRILAGVLSGGGIIAMHYLGMIGLLAAALRQWNGELIGGSVFLALVLASFAFAAFFTITSRYRAIAACGVHCSRHSRYLNACGAQRRREIARGRAACLAAAFLTRSRSSSAC
;
A
#
# COMPACT_ATOMS: atom_id res chain seq x y z
N MET A 1 6.02 8.37 -8.89
CA MET A 1 4.56 8.57 -9.01
C MET A 1 4.14 9.41 -7.83
N VAL A 2 3.55 10.57 -8.12
CA VAL A 2 3.14 11.60 -7.16
C VAL A 2 1.88 11.20 -6.38
N ASP A 3 1.13 10.22 -6.90
CA ASP A 3 -0.20 9.85 -6.42
C ASP A 3 -0.20 9.33 -4.96
N GLY A 4 0.81 8.53 -4.59
CA GLY A 4 0.97 8.04 -3.21
C GLY A 4 1.30 9.14 -2.21
N GLY A 5 2.08 10.14 -2.63
CA GLY A 5 2.42 11.29 -1.80
C GLY A 5 1.24 12.24 -1.60
N LEU A 6 0.48 12.49 -2.66
CA LEU A 6 -0.71 13.34 -2.64
C LEU A 6 -1.81 12.74 -1.75
N THR A 7 -2.10 11.45 -1.89
CA THR A 7 -3.10 10.76 -1.07
C THR A 7 -2.71 10.72 0.41
N ALA A 8 -1.45 10.39 0.72
CA ALA A 8 -0.95 10.42 2.09
C ALA A 8 -0.97 11.84 2.67
N GLY A 9 -0.54 12.85 1.90
CA GLY A 9 -0.55 14.25 2.32
C GLY A 9 -1.96 14.78 2.57
N LEU A 10 -2.92 14.42 1.72
CA LEU A 10 -4.32 14.79 1.88
C LEU A 10 -4.93 14.11 3.11
N GLY A 11 -4.64 12.82 3.32
CA GLY A 11 -5.09 12.09 4.50
C GLY A 11 -4.57 12.72 5.80
N VAL A 12 -3.27 13.00 5.88
CA VAL A 12 -2.66 13.70 7.03
C VAL A 12 -3.35 15.05 7.27
N TRP A 13 -3.49 15.87 6.23
CA TRP A 13 -4.11 17.18 6.35
C TRP A 13 -5.59 17.08 6.78
N ALA A 14 -6.34 16.18 6.16
CA ALA A 14 -7.75 15.96 6.46
C ALA A 14 -7.96 15.50 7.90
N THR A 15 -7.18 14.53 8.39
CA THR A 15 -7.31 14.05 9.78
C THR A 15 -7.12 15.17 10.79
N HIS A 16 -6.20 16.10 10.54
CA HIS A 16 -5.95 17.23 11.42
C HIS A 16 -7.10 18.23 11.43
N PHE A 17 -7.56 18.67 10.25
CA PHE A 17 -8.62 19.67 10.16
C PHE A 17 -9.99 19.12 10.56
N VAL A 18 -10.29 17.88 10.19
CA VAL A 18 -11.53 17.20 10.63
C VAL A 18 -11.54 17.09 12.15
N ALA A 19 -10.41 16.72 12.78
CA ALA A 19 -10.29 16.68 14.23
C ALA A 19 -10.51 18.05 14.88
N MET A 20 -9.96 19.13 14.32
CA MET A 20 -10.21 20.49 14.83
C MET A 20 -11.67 20.91 14.70
N THR A 21 -12.32 20.62 13.57
CA THR A 21 -13.74 20.98 13.37
C THR A 21 -14.68 20.15 14.23
N ALA A 22 -14.28 18.93 14.61
CA ALA A 22 -15.03 18.07 15.51
C ALA A 22 -14.82 18.43 16.99
N TYR A 23 -13.79 19.20 17.31
CA TYR A 23 -13.46 19.58 18.68
C TYR A 23 -14.26 20.81 19.10
N ASP A 24 -15.24 20.62 20.00
CA ASP A 24 -16.04 21.70 20.55
C ASP A 24 -15.34 22.32 21.78
N VAL A 25 -14.95 23.58 21.65
CA VAL A 25 -14.33 24.38 22.71
C VAL A 25 -15.28 25.41 23.32
N GLY A 26 -16.54 25.45 22.89
CA GLY A 26 -17.52 26.46 23.32
C GLY A 26 -17.21 27.89 22.84
N LEU A 27 -16.32 28.04 21.85
CA LEU A 27 -15.91 29.32 21.27
C LEU A 27 -16.05 29.29 19.75
N PRO A 28 -16.34 30.43 19.10
CA PRO A 28 -16.34 30.50 17.65
C PRO A 28 -14.92 30.27 17.11
N LEU A 29 -14.76 29.23 16.28
CA LEU A 29 -13.52 28.90 15.60
C LEU A 29 -13.58 29.36 14.14
N GLY A 30 -12.57 30.10 13.70
CA GLY A 30 -12.33 30.45 12.31
C GLY A 30 -10.98 29.92 11.82
N PHE A 31 -10.78 29.92 10.50
CA PHE A 31 -9.52 29.53 9.88
C PHE A 31 -9.06 30.60 8.88
N ALA A 32 -7.83 31.08 9.04
CA ALA A 32 -7.21 31.94 8.05
C ALA A 32 -6.85 31.13 6.80
N LEU A 33 -7.14 31.68 5.61
CA LEU A 33 -6.96 30.98 4.35
C LEU A 33 -5.49 30.69 4.01
N LEU A 34 -4.59 31.64 4.32
CA LEU A 34 -3.15 31.51 4.01
C LEU A 34 -2.50 30.33 4.75
N PRO A 35 -2.62 30.21 6.09
CA PRO A 35 -2.05 29.08 6.82
C PRO A 35 -2.75 27.75 6.50
N LEU A 36 -4.06 27.80 6.19
CA LEU A 36 -4.82 26.62 5.74
C LEU A 36 -4.19 26.01 4.47
N LEU A 37 -4.03 26.83 3.43
CA LEU A 37 -3.45 26.40 2.15
C LEU A 37 -1.95 26.12 2.27
N GLY A 38 -1.21 26.90 3.07
CA GLY A 38 0.19 26.66 3.36
C GLY A 38 0.43 25.32 4.04
N SER A 39 -0.38 24.96 5.03
CA SER A 39 -0.29 23.67 5.73
C SER A 39 -0.59 22.50 4.79
N LEU A 40 -1.54 22.66 3.87
CA LEU A 40 -1.85 21.67 2.82
C LEU A 40 -0.66 21.48 1.88
N ALA A 41 -0.09 22.58 1.38
CA ALA A 41 1.05 22.55 0.48
C ALA A 41 2.28 21.89 1.12
N ILE A 42 2.58 22.20 2.39
CA ILE A 42 3.66 21.58 3.15
C ILE A 42 3.40 20.08 3.30
N SER A 43 2.17 19.68 3.62
CA SER A 43 1.80 18.26 3.74
C SER A 43 2.06 17.52 2.43
N PHE A 44 1.59 18.05 1.30
CA PHE A 44 1.81 17.43 -0.02
C PHE A 44 3.28 17.34 -0.37
N ALA A 45 4.04 18.42 -0.18
CA ALA A 45 5.46 18.45 -0.47
C ALA A 45 6.25 17.43 0.37
N ALA A 46 5.99 17.39 1.68
CA ALA A 46 6.67 16.48 2.60
C ALA A 46 6.34 15.02 2.29
N GLN A 47 5.06 14.67 2.11
CA GLN A 47 4.66 13.28 1.91
C GLN A 47 5.07 12.77 0.53
N THR A 48 5.06 13.63 -0.48
CA THR A 48 5.59 13.31 -1.80
C THR A 48 7.10 13.07 -1.76
N THR A 49 7.85 13.94 -1.09
CA THR A 49 9.31 13.83 -0.99
C THR A 49 9.72 12.60 -0.17
N ALA A 50 9.05 12.34 0.95
CA ALA A 50 9.27 11.17 1.79
C ALA A 50 9.00 9.86 1.03
N SER A 51 7.87 9.78 0.31
CA SER A 51 7.51 8.62 -0.50
C SER A 51 8.51 8.38 -1.63
N TRP A 52 8.90 9.45 -2.32
CA TRP A 52 9.91 9.40 -3.38
C TRP A 52 11.27 8.90 -2.86
N LEU A 53 11.72 9.42 -1.72
CA LEU A 53 12.98 9.02 -1.11
C LEU A 53 12.94 7.56 -0.68
N SER A 54 11.84 7.14 -0.06
CA SER A 54 11.69 5.78 0.44
C SER A 54 11.72 4.73 -0.66
N HIS A 55 11.25 5.06 -1.86
CA HIS A 55 11.27 4.16 -3.01
C HIS A 55 12.66 4.02 -3.64
N ARG A 56 13.48 5.08 -3.61
CA ARG A 56 14.87 5.06 -4.09
C ARG A 56 15.83 4.47 -3.05
N ALA A 57 15.41 4.41 -1.79
CA ALA A 57 16.18 3.88 -0.68
C ALA A 57 16.27 2.35 -0.68
N SER A 58 17.47 1.81 -0.88
CA SER A 58 17.77 0.39 -0.66
C SER A 58 18.13 0.07 0.80
N THR A 59 18.58 1.06 1.56
CA THR A 59 19.10 0.89 2.93
C THR A 59 18.08 1.27 4.01
N LEU A 60 18.20 0.64 5.19
CA LEU A 60 17.36 0.94 6.36
C LEU A 60 17.50 2.40 6.81
N ARG A 61 18.72 2.95 6.76
CA ARG A 61 19.01 4.35 7.13
C ARG A 61 18.21 5.35 6.29
N SER A 62 18.17 5.15 4.98
CA SER A 62 17.42 6.02 4.07
C SER A 62 15.90 5.92 4.28
N ARG A 63 15.38 4.78 4.73
CA ARG A 63 13.96 4.63 5.11
C ARG A 63 13.62 5.37 6.40
N ILE A 64 14.49 5.31 7.40
CA ILE A 64 14.35 6.10 8.63
C ILE A 64 14.36 7.59 8.28
N LEU A 65 15.28 8.03 7.41
CA LEU A 65 15.34 9.42 6.96
C LEU A 65 14.04 9.86 6.25
N ALA A 66 13.46 9.00 5.40
CA ALA A 66 12.16 9.28 4.78
C ALA A 66 11.04 9.41 5.83
N GLY A 67 11.04 8.58 6.86
CA GLY A 67 10.08 8.69 7.97
C GLY A 67 10.26 9.94 8.82
N VAL A 68 11.50 10.37 9.07
CA VAL A 68 11.82 11.64 9.74
C VAL A 68 11.34 12.83 8.90
N LEU A 69 11.56 12.81 7.58
CA LEU A 69 11.05 13.85 6.67
C LEU A 69 9.53 13.92 6.67
N SER A 70 8.86 12.77 6.61
CA SER A 70 7.41 12.67 6.74
C SER A 70 6.93 13.21 8.08
N GLY A 71 7.55 12.79 9.19
CA GLY A 71 7.20 13.25 10.53
C GLY A 71 7.41 14.76 10.70
N GLY A 72 8.52 15.30 10.18
CA GLY A 72 8.77 16.74 10.16
C GLY A 72 7.74 17.50 9.34
N GLY A 73 7.29 16.94 8.21
CA GLY A 73 6.17 17.47 7.42
C GLY A 73 4.87 17.54 8.20
N ILE A 74 4.51 16.46 8.91
CA ILE A 74 3.33 16.40 9.78
C ILE A 74 3.42 17.47 10.87
N ILE A 75 4.57 17.60 11.52
CA ILE A 75 4.80 18.58 12.59
C ILE A 75 4.67 20.02 12.05
N ALA A 76 5.31 20.32 10.91
CA ALA A 76 5.25 21.63 10.29
C ALA A 76 3.83 21.99 9.85
N MET A 77 3.13 21.04 9.23
CA MET A 77 1.72 21.17 8.85
C MET A 77 0.84 21.41 10.08
N HIS A 78 1.02 20.64 11.15
CA HIS A 78 0.23 20.72 12.38
C HIS A 78 0.36 22.10 13.03
N TYR A 79 1.58 22.59 13.21
CA TYR A 79 1.79 23.89 13.84
C TYR A 79 1.39 25.04 12.93
N LEU A 80 1.58 24.94 11.61
CA LEU A 80 1.09 25.95 10.68
C LEU A 80 -0.44 26.01 10.64
N GLY A 81 -1.12 24.86 10.67
CA GLY A 81 -2.57 24.75 10.78
C GLY A 81 -3.08 25.39 12.08
N MET A 82 -2.41 25.09 13.20
CA MET A 82 -2.71 25.72 14.49
C MET A 82 -2.49 27.24 14.43
N ILE A 83 -1.40 27.76 13.85
CA ILE A 83 -1.19 29.21 13.68
C ILE A 83 -2.35 29.86 12.91
N GLY A 84 -2.94 29.15 11.94
CA GLY A 84 -4.11 29.62 11.19
C GLY A 84 -5.44 29.61 11.93
N LEU A 85 -5.52 29.00 13.11
CA LEU A 85 -6.74 28.93 13.90
C LEU A 85 -7.03 30.30 14.53
N LEU A 86 -8.16 30.89 14.13
CA LEU A 86 -8.73 32.11 14.68
C LEU A 86 -9.69 31.73 15.81
N ALA A 87 -9.20 31.73 17.04
CA ALA A 87 -9.99 31.45 18.23
C ALA A 87 -9.84 32.60 19.23
N ALA A 88 -10.93 32.96 19.91
CA ALA A 88 -10.93 33.96 20.99
C ALA A 88 -10.36 33.37 22.30
N ALA A 89 -9.19 32.74 22.23
CA ALA A 89 -8.55 32.05 23.35
C ALA A 89 -7.05 32.35 23.39
N LEU A 90 -6.50 32.50 24.61
CA LEU A 90 -5.06 32.61 24.81
C LEU A 90 -4.39 31.25 24.60
N ARG A 91 -3.50 31.17 23.62
CA ARG A 91 -2.75 29.94 23.31
C ARG A 91 -1.47 29.86 24.13
N GLN A 92 -1.48 29.03 25.17
CA GLN A 92 -0.29 28.72 25.96
C GLN A 92 0.40 27.45 25.44
N TRP A 93 1.70 27.55 25.20
CA TRP A 93 2.53 26.48 24.63
C TRP A 93 3.40 25.90 25.75
N ASN A 94 3.10 24.68 26.19
CA ASN A 94 3.97 23.96 27.14
C ASN A 94 5.05 23.19 26.36
N GLY A 95 6.31 23.60 26.54
CA GLY A 95 7.47 23.04 25.85
C GLY A 95 7.65 21.53 26.06
N GLU A 96 7.26 20.99 27.22
CA GLU A 96 7.38 19.56 27.50
C GLU A 96 6.40 18.74 26.66
N LEU A 97 5.14 19.18 26.58
CA LEU A 97 4.11 18.55 25.76
C LEU A 97 4.43 18.65 24.26
N ILE A 98 4.98 19.79 23.84
CA ILE A 98 5.46 20.01 22.46
C ILE A 98 6.61 19.07 22.13
N GLY A 99 7.60 18.96 23.03
CA GLY A 99 8.73 18.06 22.86
C GLY A 99 8.29 16.60 22.77
N GLY A 100 7.38 16.19 23.66
CA GLY A 100 6.79 14.85 23.64
C GLY A 100 6.03 14.53 22.36
N SER A 101 5.19 15.46 21.88
CA SER A 101 4.42 15.25 20.65
C SER A 101 5.30 15.19 19.41
N VAL A 102 6.31 16.06 19.32
CA VAL A 102 7.30 16.07 18.23
C VAL A 102 8.08 14.76 18.22
N PHE A 103 8.57 14.32 19.38
CA PHE A 103 9.30 13.06 19.50
C PHE A 103 8.43 11.87 19.06
N LEU A 104 7.21 11.80 19.57
CA LEU A 104 6.29 10.72 19.24
C LEU A 104 5.92 10.71 17.74
N ALA A 105 5.68 11.88 17.15
CA ALA A 105 5.40 12.00 15.73
C ALA A 105 6.57 11.49 14.86
N LEU A 106 7.80 11.85 15.20
CA LEU A 106 9.00 11.39 14.47
C LEU A 106 9.20 9.88 14.60
N VAL A 107 9.03 9.34 15.82
CA VAL A 107 9.18 7.91 16.09
C VAL A 107 8.11 7.09 15.36
N LEU A 108 6.84 7.47 15.49
CA LEU A 108 5.73 6.77 14.84
C LEU A 108 5.81 6.87 13.31
N ALA A 109 6.16 8.03 12.74
CA ALA A 109 6.34 8.17 11.30
C ALA A 109 7.51 7.32 10.78
N SER A 110 8.65 7.32 11.50
CA SER A 110 9.81 6.49 11.18
C SER A 110 9.49 5.01 11.26
N PHE A 111 8.76 4.60 12.29
CA PHE A 111 8.30 3.23 12.46
C PHE A 111 7.34 2.81 11.35
N ALA A 112 6.36 3.66 11.01
CA ALA A 112 5.40 3.39 9.95
C ALA A 112 6.09 3.18 8.59
N PHE A 113 7.06 4.02 8.24
CA PHE A 113 7.85 3.85 7.00
C PHE A 113 8.71 2.59 7.04
N ALA A 114 9.36 2.27 8.17
CA ALA A 114 10.12 1.04 8.30
C ALA A 114 9.22 -0.20 8.18
N ALA A 115 8.07 -0.20 8.84
CA ALA A 115 7.08 -1.28 8.84
C ALA A 115 6.43 -1.46 7.46
N PHE A 116 6.05 -0.38 6.78
CA PHE A 116 5.46 -0.44 5.45
C PHE A 116 6.37 -1.19 4.47
N PHE A 117 7.69 -0.95 4.51
CA PHE A 117 8.63 -1.62 3.63
C PHE A 117 8.93 -3.06 4.00
N THR A 118 8.96 -3.42 5.29
CA THR A 118 9.14 -4.82 5.71
C THR A 118 7.89 -5.65 5.44
N ILE A 119 6.70 -5.06 5.60
CA ILE A 119 5.43 -5.70 5.30
C ILE A 119 5.25 -5.81 3.78
N THR A 120 5.47 -4.74 3.02
CA THR A 120 5.30 -4.78 1.55
C THR A 120 6.33 -5.70 0.89
N SER A 121 7.57 -5.80 1.39
CA SER A 121 8.52 -6.78 0.86
C SER A 121 8.05 -8.22 1.09
N ARG A 122 7.46 -8.51 2.26
CA ARG A 122 6.86 -9.80 2.59
C ARG A 122 5.63 -10.10 1.74
N TYR A 123 4.71 -9.15 1.57
CA TYR A 123 3.55 -9.30 0.69
C TYR A 123 3.95 -9.48 -0.77
N ARG A 124 4.94 -8.73 -1.26
CA ARG A 124 5.49 -8.93 -2.62
C ARG A 124 6.15 -10.29 -2.78
N ALA A 125 6.84 -10.79 -1.76
CA ALA A 125 7.41 -12.14 -1.77
C ALA A 125 6.32 -13.23 -1.78
N ILE A 126 5.28 -13.09 -0.95
CA ILE A 126 4.14 -14.01 -0.91
C ILE A 126 3.35 -13.97 -2.22
N ALA A 127 3.07 -12.77 -2.75
CA ALA A 127 2.37 -12.60 -4.03
C ALA A 127 3.18 -13.15 -5.21
N ALA A 128 4.51 -12.95 -5.24
CA ALA A 128 5.38 -13.55 -6.26
C ALA A 128 5.38 -15.08 -6.17
N CYS A 129 5.42 -15.63 -4.95
CA CYS A 129 5.33 -17.07 -4.73
C CYS A 129 3.96 -17.63 -5.16
N GLY A 130 2.87 -16.92 -4.85
CA GLY A 130 1.51 -17.27 -5.27
C GLY A 130 1.34 -17.24 -6.79
N VAL A 131 1.87 -16.22 -7.48
CA VAL A 131 1.86 -16.16 -8.95
C VAL A 131 2.68 -17.31 -9.54
N HIS A 132 3.87 -17.60 -9.01
CA HIS A 132 4.70 -18.70 -9.47
C HIS A 132 4.04 -20.07 -9.26
N CYS A 133 3.42 -20.29 -8.09
CA CYS A 133 2.65 -21.49 -7.77
C CYS A 133 1.41 -21.63 -8.67
N SER A 134 0.68 -20.54 -8.92
CA SER A 134 -0.47 -20.52 -9.84
C SER A 134 -0.07 -20.83 -11.29
N ARG A 135 1.16 -20.47 -11.68
CA ARG A 135 1.71 -20.74 -13.02
C ARG A 135 2.13 -22.21 -13.13
N HIS A 136 2.76 -22.75 -12.10
CA HIS A 136 3.16 -24.16 -12.06
C HIS A 136 1.95 -25.10 -12.04
N SER A 137 0.92 -24.79 -11.25
CA SER A 137 -0.35 -25.55 -11.24
C SER A 137 -1.04 -25.56 -12.61
N ARG A 138 -1.07 -24.42 -13.32
CA ARG A 138 -1.61 -24.35 -14.69
C ARG A 138 -0.83 -25.21 -15.68
N TYR A 139 0.51 -25.26 -15.58
CA TYR A 139 1.34 -26.12 -16.43
C TYR A 139 1.08 -27.61 -16.19
N LEU A 140 0.97 -28.03 -14.92
CA LEU A 140 0.69 -29.43 -14.57
C LEU A 140 -0.70 -29.87 -15.04
N ASN A 141 -1.71 -29.01 -14.88
CA ASN A 141 -3.07 -29.27 -15.34
C ASN A 141 -3.15 -29.39 -16.87
N ALA A 142 -2.44 -28.53 -17.61
CA ALA A 142 -2.37 -28.58 -19.06
C ALA A 142 -1.68 -29.88 -19.56
N CYS A 143 -0.55 -30.25 -18.94
CA CYS A 143 0.18 -31.48 -19.27
C CYS A 143 -0.68 -32.75 -18.98
N GLY A 144 -1.36 -32.77 -17.83
CA GLY A 144 -2.28 -33.86 -17.47
C GLY A 144 -3.48 -33.97 -18.42
N ALA A 145 -4.02 -32.84 -18.89
CA ALA A 145 -5.10 -32.83 -19.87
C ALA A 145 -4.67 -33.40 -21.24
N GLN A 146 -3.45 -33.09 -21.69
CA GLN A 146 -2.91 -33.61 -22.96
C GLN A 146 -2.67 -35.12 -22.90
N ARG A 147 -2.05 -35.62 -21.82
CA ARG A 147 -1.82 -37.06 -21.61
C ARG A 147 -3.12 -37.86 -21.58
N ARG A 148 -4.18 -37.34 -20.95
CA ARG A 148 -5.50 -38.00 -20.94
C ARG A 148 -6.11 -38.12 -22.35
N ARG A 149 -5.93 -37.10 -23.19
CA ARG A 149 -6.41 -37.12 -24.59
C ARG A 149 -5.66 -38.15 -25.43
N GLU A 150 -4.35 -38.27 -25.26
CA GLU A 150 -3.55 -39.28 -25.96
C GLU A 150 -3.94 -40.71 -25.58
N ILE A 151 -4.11 -40.99 -24.28
CA ILE A 151 -4.56 -42.30 -23.81
C ILE A 151 -5.97 -42.62 -24.34
N ALA A 152 -6.89 -41.65 -24.32
CA ALA A 152 -8.23 -41.83 -24.86
C ALA A 152 -8.21 -42.14 -26.38
N ARG A 153 -7.38 -41.43 -27.16
CA ARG A 153 -7.16 -41.72 -28.59
C ARG A 153 -6.55 -43.11 -28.80
N GLY A 154 -5.56 -43.50 -28.01
CA GLY A 154 -4.94 -44.82 -28.09
C GLY A 154 -5.93 -45.95 -27.77
N ARG A 155 -6.78 -45.77 -26.75
CA ARG A 155 -7.85 -46.72 -26.43
C ARG A 155 -8.89 -46.81 -27.55
N ALA A 156 -9.30 -45.67 -28.12
CA ALA A 156 -10.22 -45.65 -29.26
C ALA A 156 -9.62 -46.36 -30.50
N ALA A 157 -8.33 -46.16 -30.76
CA ALA A 157 -7.62 -46.83 -31.86
C ALA A 157 -7.53 -48.35 -31.65
N CYS A 158 -7.19 -48.82 -30.44
CA CYS A 158 -7.19 -50.25 -30.11
C CYS A 158 -8.59 -50.87 -30.22
N LEU A 159 -9.63 -50.18 -29.73
CA LEU A 159 -11.02 -50.66 -29.83
C LEU A 159 -11.49 -50.72 -31.29
N ALA A 160 -11.16 -49.73 -32.11
CA ALA A 160 -11.46 -49.73 -33.54
C ALA A 160 -10.74 -50.88 -34.26
N ALA A 161 -9.46 -51.12 -33.96
CA ALA A 161 -8.70 -52.24 -34.52
C ALA A 161 -9.30 -53.60 -34.12
N ALA A 162 -9.72 -53.77 -32.85
CA ALA A 162 -10.36 -54.98 -32.36
C ALA A 162 -11.74 -55.23 -33.00
N PHE A 163 -12.50 -54.17 -33.31
CA PHE A 163 -13.77 -54.29 -34.01
C PHE A 163 -13.59 -54.73 -35.47
N LEU A 164 -12.57 -54.20 -36.16
CA LEU A 164 -12.27 -54.54 -37.55
C LEU A 164 -11.73 -55.97 -37.71
N THR A 165 -10.96 -56.48 -36.73
CA THR A 165 -10.53 -57.88 -36.74
C THR A 165 -11.69 -58.83 -36.47
N ARG A 166 -12.62 -58.46 -35.57
CA ARG A 166 -13.82 -59.25 -35.27
C ARG A 166 -14.83 -59.28 -36.43
N SER A 167 -14.95 -58.22 -37.22
CA SER A 167 -15.85 -58.25 -38.39
C SER A 167 -15.31 -59.15 -39.52
N ARG A 168 -13.99 -59.18 -39.70
CA ARG A 168 -13.33 -60.06 -40.69
C ARG A 168 -13.45 -61.55 -40.39
N SER A 169 -13.50 -61.95 -39.11
CA SER A 169 -13.68 -63.37 -38.76
C SER A 169 -15.11 -63.87 -39.00
N SER A 170 -16.09 -62.98 -39.05
CA SER A 170 -17.51 -63.33 -39.21
C SER A 170 -17.94 -63.52 -40.67
N SER A 171 -17.16 -63.03 -41.63
CA SER A 171 -17.43 -63.14 -43.07
C SER A 171 -16.63 -64.25 -43.76
N ALA A 172 -16.02 -65.17 -42.99
CA ALA A 172 -15.27 -66.33 -43.47
C ALA A 172 -15.98 -67.69 -43.19
N CYS A 173 -17.28 -67.66 -42.86
CA CYS A 173 -18.21 -68.80 -42.94
C CYS A 173 -19.24 -68.47 -44.02
#